data_AF-A0A6B3R6F6-F1
#
_entry.id   AF-A0A6B3R6F6-F1
#
_cell.length_a   1.000
_cell.length_b   1.000
_cell.length_c   1.000
_cell.angle_alpha   90.00
_cell.angle_beta   90.00
_cell.angle_gamma   90.00
#
_symmetry.space_group_name_H-M   'P 1'
#
loop_
_entity.id
_entity.type
_entity.pdbx_description
1 polymer ?
#
loop_
_entity_poly.entity_id
_entity_poly.type
_entity_poly.pdbx_seq_one_letter_code
_entity_poly.pdbx_strand_id
1 'polypeptide(L)'
;MKKYLFISGPKLSWNLKTLSNKWIKLKSASNLELLNPYHFGRAYSDEKFLNQEIVTVINESAHLSTTGLIFKTNTSISEGEHEKIWKELTHFFKYLRYTSHQFGLNSEGSIHSMHYGSTIKKGTFETQGHTTSMMIRQDYLNSMITWDDVKSAERLSQKQFIIPVHEEILLDAINDRNKQEHRKAILYSAIAIESMLAKSFDDFYEQLISKSKHTKKYRFLEQSGNIKDPIFKVLTDRTDFKKLLHEIPLYLMGKSLLESDERLYADTIKLYTTRNKIVHWGAPVNPNLDKVLEISQSGAVKSVKIAIKVFEWIGIDKFSNMKQSNFVEIKN
;
A
#
# COMPACT_ATOMS: atom_id res chain seq x y z
N MET A 1 33.88 -1.00 -18.30
CA MET A 1 33.27 -0.46 -17.06
C MET A 1 31.76 -0.63 -17.15
N LYS A 2 31.14 -1.37 -16.22
CA LYS A 2 29.68 -1.58 -16.15
C LYS A 2 29.04 -0.29 -15.66
N LYS A 3 28.18 0.34 -16.48
CA LYS A 3 27.56 1.66 -16.20
C LYS A 3 26.08 1.56 -15.85
N TYR A 4 25.45 0.43 -16.18
CA TYR A 4 24.02 0.23 -16.01
C TYR A 4 23.74 -1.04 -15.24
N LEU A 5 22.70 -0.97 -14.42
CA LEU A 5 22.15 -2.06 -13.64
C LEU A 5 20.71 -2.27 -14.07
N PHE A 6 20.41 -3.47 -14.54
CA PHE A 6 19.09 -3.88 -15.01
C PHE A 6 18.51 -4.84 -14.01
N ILE A 7 17.28 -4.61 -13.61
CA ILE A 7 16.65 -5.34 -12.52
C ILE A 7 15.30 -5.81 -13.01
N SER A 8 15.09 -7.12 -13.06
CA SER A 8 13.76 -7.68 -13.28
C SER A 8 13.06 -7.85 -11.93
N GLY A 9 11.74 -7.69 -11.93
CA GLY A 9 10.95 -7.77 -10.72
C GLY A 9 9.45 -7.79 -10.97
N PRO A 10 8.61 -7.36 -10.00
CA PRO A 10 7.18 -7.28 -10.20
C PRO A 10 6.82 -6.28 -11.30
N LYS A 11 5.65 -6.47 -11.91
CA LYS A 11 5.10 -5.52 -12.88
C LYS A 11 4.86 -4.18 -12.20
N LEU A 12 5.55 -3.15 -12.68
CA LEU A 12 5.43 -1.76 -12.25
C LEU A 12 4.55 -1.02 -13.25
N SER A 13 3.49 -0.39 -12.76
CA SER A 13 2.58 0.41 -13.57
C SER A 13 2.86 1.88 -13.34
N TRP A 14 2.96 2.65 -14.42
CA TRP A 14 3.50 3.99 -14.40
C TRP A 14 2.50 4.98 -15.00
N ASN A 15 2.40 6.15 -14.37
CA ASN A 15 1.74 7.33 -14.91
C ASN A 15 2.77 8.47 -14.93
N LEU A 16 3.45 8.63 -16.06
CA LEU A 16 4.61 9.50 -16.18
C LEU A 16 4.31 10.66 -17.12
N LYS A 17 4.50 11.89 -16.64
CA LYS A 17 4.45 13.06 -17.53
C LYS A 17 5.55 12.97 -18.59
N THR A 18 5.24 13.21 -19.85
CA THR A 18 6.22 13.17 -20.96
C THR A 18 7.34 14.20 -20.79
N LEU A 19 7.04 15.31 -20.11
CA LEU A 19 7.98 16.38 -19.75
C LEU A 19 8.74 16.12 -18.43
N SER A 20 8.53 14.98 -17.78
CA SER A 20 9.22 14.66 -16.51
C SER A 20 10.72 14.45 -16.69
N ASN A 21 11.46 14.57 -15.58
CA ASN A 21 12.90 14.33 -15.54
C ASN A 21 13.25 12.95 -16.09
N LYS A 22 14.35 12.89 -16.85
CA LYS A 22 14.86 11.65 -17.45
C LYS A 22 15.39 10.64 -16.42
N TRP A 23 15.78 11.09 -15.23
CA TRP A 23 16.27 10.22 -14.16
C TRP A 23 16.07 10.84 -12.78
N ILE A 24 16.15 10.00 -11.73
CA ILE A 24 16.19 10.41 -10.32
C ILE A 24 17.36 9.70 -9.65
N LYS A 25 18.13 10.44 -8.83
CA LYS A 25 19.19 9.86 -8.01
C LYS A 25 18.62 9.31 -6.70
N LEU A 26 18.86 8.03 -6.45
CA LEU A 26 18.50 7.31 -5.23
C LEU A 26 19.72 7.27 -4.30
N LYS A 27 19.75 8.16 -3.31
CA LYS A 27 20.82 8.17 -2.31
C LYS A 27 20.67 7.01 -1.33
N SER A 28 19.45 6.53 -1.10
CA SER A 28 19.21 5.36 -0.24
C SER A 28 19.65 4.03 -0.85
N ALA A 29 19.88 3.99 -2.17
CA ALA A 29 20.29 2.81 -2.91
C ALA A 29 21.63 3.06 -3.63
N SER A 30 22.71 3.15 -2.85
CA SER A 30 24.10 3.25 -3.35
C SER A 30 24.32 4.35 -4.42
N ASN A 31 23.60 5.47 -4.32
CA ASN A 31 23.67 6.59 -5.27
C ASN A 31 23.31 6.22 -6.72
N LEU A 32 22.53 5.16 -6.93
CA LEU A 32 22.03 4.77 -8.25
C LEU A 32 21.14 5.86 -8.86
N GLU A 33 21.17 6.01 -10.18
CA GLU A 33 20.29 6.89 -10.93
C GLU A 33 19.19 6.06 -11.61
N LEU A 34 17.99 6.07 -11.06
CA LEU A 34 16.82 5.42 -11.68
C LEU A 34 16.47 6.14 -12.99
N LEU A 35 16.48 5.40 -14.10
CA LEU A 35 16.14 5.92 -15.41
C LEU A 35 14.64 5.89 -15.65
N ASN A 36 14.10 6.97 -16.20
CA ASN A 36 12.69 7.12 -16.51
C ASN A 36 12.28 6.16 -17.65
N PRO A 37 11.36 5.20 -17.40
CA PRO A 37 10.96 4.21 -18.42
C PRO A 37 10.38 4.80 -19.71
N TYR A 38 9.79 6.00 -19.65
CA TYR A 38 9.29 6.67 -20.85
C TYR A 38 10.44 7.11 -21.76
N HIS A 39 11.41 7.86 -21.21
CA HIS A 39 12.54 8.43 -21.96
C HIS A 39 13.58 7.40 -22.41
N PHE A 40 13.60 6.24 -21.75
CA PHE A 40 14.52 5.14 -22.02
C PHE A 40 13.82 3.89 -22.56
N GLY A 41 12.64 4.06 -23.16
CA GLY A 41 11.84 2.94 -23.65
C GLY A 41 12.63 1.95 -24.51
N ARG A 42 13.41 2.42 -25.49
CA ARG A 42 14.21 1.53 -26.34
C ARG A 42 15.13 0.59 -25.57
N ALA A 43 15.68 1.03 -24.43
CA ALA A 43 16.50 0.20 -23.57
C ALA A 43 15.71 -0.95 -22.93
N TYR A 44 14.43 -0.75 -22.61
CA TYR A 44 13.58 -1.82 -22.10
C TYR A 44 13.31 -2.87 -23.19
N SER A 45 13.03 -2.47 -24.44
CA SER A 45 12.75 -3.45 -25.50
C SER A 45 13.94 -4.28 -25.96
N ASP A 46 15.16 -3.76 -25.83
CA ASP A 46 16.35 -4.51 -26.19
C ASP A 46 16.66 -5.62 -25.18
N GLU A 47 16.25 -5.44 -23.92
CA GLU A 47 16.54 -6.35 -22.83
C GLU A 47 15.42 -7.39 -22.69
N LYS A 48 15.67 -8.62 -23.13
CA LYS A 48 14.67 -9.71 -23.22
C LYS A 48 13.93 -10.04 -21.91
N PHE A 49 14.47 -9.64 -20.76
CA PHE A 49 13.87 -9.87 -19.43
C PHE A 49 13.17 -8.64 -18.84
N LEU A 50 13.26 -7.50 -19.53
CA LEU A 50 12.52 -6.29 -19.24
C LEU A 50 11.42 -6.12 -20.30
N ASN A 51 10.21 -6.51 -19.98
CA ASN A 51 9.07 -6.17 -20.82
C ASN A 51 8.61 -4.77 -20.46
N GLN A 52 8.41 -3.93 -21.47
CA GLN A 52 7.65 -2.70 -21.35
C GLN A 52 6.42 -2.78 -22.25
N GLU A 53 5.25 -2.67 -21.63
CA GLU A 53 3.97 -2.57 -22.32
C GLU A 53 3.54 -1.10 -22.25
N ILE A 54 3.65 -0.37 -23.35
CA ILE A 54 3.01 0.95 -23.44
C ILE A 54 1.53 0.71 -23.57
N VAL A 55 0.80 1.20 -22.58
CA VAL A 55 -0.64 1.08 -22.57
C VAL A 55 -1.22 2.21 -23.42
N THR A 56 -0.69 3.44 -23.32
CA THR A 56 -1.15 4.63 -24.08
C THR A 56 -0.43 5.91 -23.66
N VAL A 57 -0.42 6.96 -24.49
CA VAL A 57 -0.10 8.36 -24.08
C VAL A 57 -1.34 9.23 -24.25
N ILE A 58 -1.85 9.81 -23.16
CA ILE A 58 -2.99 10.74 -23.15
C ILE A 58 -2.62 11.97 -22.33
N ASN A 59 -2.96 13.19 -22.80
CA ASN A 59 -2.76 14.44 -22.06
C ASN A 59 -1.37 14.60 -21.45
N GLU A 60 -0.34 14.44 -22.29
CA GLU A 60 1.08 14.50 -21.89
C GLU A 60 1.47 13.49 -20.79
N SER A 61 0.66 12.47 -20.57
CA SER A 61 0.87 11.45 -19.56
C SER A 61 0.98 10.08 -20.23
N ALA A 62 2.15 9.47 -20.06
CA ALA A 62 2.45 8.15 -20.55
C ALA A 62 2.01 7.11 -19.50
N HIS A 63 1.04 6.28 -19.89
CA HIS A 63 0.57 5.13 -19.14
C HIS A 63 1.29 3.90 -19.68
N LEU A 64 2.19 3.33 -18.88
CA LEU A 64 3.01 2.19 -19.30
C LEU A 64 3.21 1.21 -18.15
N SER A 65 3.56 -0.03 -18.46
CA SER A 65 3.98 -1.02 -17.48
C SER A 65 5.37 -1.53 -17.79
N THR A 66 6.19 -1.81 -16.79
CA THR A 66 7.50 -2.46 -16.94
C THR A 66 7.60 -3.69 -16.03
N THR A 67 8.37 -4.72 -16.40
CA THR A 67 8.68 -5.87 -15.52
C THR A 67 10.00 -5.71 -14.78
N GLY A 68 10.44 -4.47 -14.60
CA GLY A 68 11.72 -4.15 -14.01
C GLY A 68 12.12 -2.68 -14.15
N LEU A 69 13.35 -2.39 -13.76
CA LEU A 69 13.93 -1.05 -13.73
C LEU A 69 15.36 -1.05 -14.27
N ILE A 70 15.76 0.09 -14.85
CA ILE A 70 17.12 0.35 -15.28
C ILE A 70 17.69 1.47 -14.43
N PHE A 71 18.87 1.24 -13.86
CA PHE A 71 19.63 2.21 -13.10
C PHE A 71 20.96 2.50 -13.79
N LYS A 72 21.42 3.73 -13.70
CA LYS A 72 22.77 4.13 -14.04
C LYS A 72 23.61 4.22 -12.76
N THR A 73 24.83 3.71 -12.82
CA THR A 73 25.83 3.83 -11.76
C THR A 73 27.03 4.63 -12.27
N ASN A 74 27.59 5.46 -11.42
CA ASN A 74 28.82 6.20 -11.69
C ASN A 74 30.06 5.46 -11.13
N THR A 75 29.87 4.38 -10.36
CA THR A 75 30.92 3.56 -9.77
C THR A 75 30.90 2.14 -10.35
N SER A 76 32.09 1.54 -10.46
CA SER A 76 32.19 0.11 -10.75
C SER A 76 31.66 -0.67 -9.55
N ILE A 77 30.57 -1.40 -9.74
CA ILE A 77 29.97 -2.25 -8.70
C ILE A 77 30.80 -3.53 -8.59
N SER A 78 31.39 -3.75 -7.42
CA SER A 78 32.12 -4.98 -7.10
C SER A 78 31.16 -6.13 -6.79
N GLU A 79 31.61 -7.38 -6.91
CA GLU A 79 30.76 -8.56 -6.63
C GLU A 79 30.21 -8.57 -5.19
N GLY A 80 30.99 -8.08 -4.22
CA GLY A 80 30.57 -7.97 -2.81
C GLY A 80 29.51 -6.88 -2.54
N GLU A 81 29.30 -5.93 -3.46
CA GLU A 81 28.27 -4.89 -3.31
C GLU A 81 26.89 -5.33 -3.82
N HIS A 82 26.82 -6.46 -4.53
CA HIS A 82 25.59 -6.97 -5.13
C HIS A 82 24.49 -7.20 -4.10
N GLU A 83 24.79 -7.91 -3.01
CA GLU A 83 23.83 -8.21 -1.94
C GLU A 83 23.35 -6.94 -1.23
N LYS A 84 24.26 -5.97 -1.04
CA LYS A 84 23.93 -4.68 -0.43
C LYS A 84 22.95 -3.90 -1.31
N ILE A 85 23.25 -3.75 -2.60
CA ILE A 85 22.38 -3.06 -3.55
C ILE A 85 21.03 -3.75 -3.65
N TRP A 86 21.01 -5.08 -3.64
CA TRP A 86 19.78 -5.87 -3.63
C TRP A 86 18.89 -5.52 -2.43
N LYS A 87 19.46 -5.53 -1.21
CA LYS A 87 18.72 -5.18 0.02
C LYS A 87 18.22 -3.74 -0.01
N GLU A 88 19.06 -2.79 -0.42
CA GLU A 88 18.67 -1.37 -0.52
C GLU A 88 17.52 -1.16 -1.51
N LEU A 89 17.55 -1.83 -2.66
CA LEU A 89 16.50 -1.72 -3.66
C LEU A 89 15.22 -2.45 -3.27
N THR A 90 15.33 -3.59 -2.58
CA THR A 90 14.19 -4.29 -1.98
C THR A 90 13.44 -3.36 -1.02
N HIS A 91 14.19 -2.66 -0.14
CA HIS A 91 13.60 -1.63 0.72
C HIS A 91 12.97 -0.49 -0.08
N PHE A 92 13.66 0.03 -1.11
CA PHE A 92 13.12 1.08 -1.96
C PHE A 92 11.78 0.66 -2.61
N PHE A 93 11.66 -0.57 -3.13
CA PHE A 93 10.40 -1.08 -3.69
C PHE A 93 9.28 -1.14 -2.66
N LYS A 94 9.60 -1.49 -1.41
CA LYS A 94 8.65 -1.45 -0.30
C LYS A 94 8.09 -0.04 -0.08
N TYR A 95 8.96 0.97 -0.06
CA TYR A 95 8.54 2.37 0.05
C TYR A 95 7.79 2.85 -1.19
N LEU A 96 8.18 2.40 -2.38
CA LEU A 96 7.50 2.76 -3.63
C LEU A 96 6.08 2.21 -3.66
N ARG A 97 5.89 0.96 -3.22
CA ARG A 97 4.56 0.38 -3.01
C ARG A 97 3.73 1.21 -2.04
N TYR A 98 4.32 1.61 -0.92
CA TYR A 98 3.64 2.41 0.10
C TYR A 98 3.22 3.79 -0.43
N THR A 99 4.10 4.51 -1.13
CA THR A 99 3.79 5.88 -1.60
C THR A 99 2.85 5.91 -2.79
N SER A 100 3.01 4.99 -3.75
CA SER A 100 2.13 4.89 -4.92
C SER A 100 0.83 4.13 -4.64
N HIS A 101 0.76 3.40 -3.53
CA HIS A 101 -0.29 2.43 -3.22
C HIS A 101 -0.48 1.35 -4.29
N GLN A 102 0.54 1.07 -5.11
CA GLN A 102 0.48 0.03 -6.14
C GLN A 102 0.38 -1.36 -5.51
N PHE A 103 -0.84 -1.80 -5.24
CA PHE A 103 -1.15 -3.05 -4.56
C PHE A 103 -0.60 -4.29 -5.29
N GLY A 104 -0.37 -4.19 -6.61
CA GLY A 104 0.25 -5.26 -7.41
C GLY A 104 1.73 -5.50 -7.10
N LEU A 105 2.42 -4.54 -6.47
CA LEU A 105 3.79 -4.72 -5.98
C LEU A 105 3.77 -5.57 -4.72
N ASN A 106 4.73 -6.50 -4.62
CA ASN A 106 4.88 -7.35 -3.44
C ASN A 106 5.46 -6.55 -2.26
N SER A 107 4.98 -6.80 -1.05
CA SER A 107 5.48 -6.20 0.21
C SER A 107 6.94 -6.53 0.48
N GLU A 108 7.39 -7.72 0.06
CA GLU A 108 8.75 -8.21 0.27
C GLU A 108 9.73 -7.84 -0.85
N GLY A 109 9.29 -7.10 -1.89
CA GLY A 109 10.18 -6.65 -2.98
C GLY A 109 10.87 -7.80 -3.72
N SER A 110 10.17 -8.43 -4.66
CA SER A 110 10.72 -9.55 -5.44
C SER A 110 11.58 -9.07 -6.60
N ILE A 111 12.81 -8.65 -6.34
CA ILE A 111 13.80 -8.61 -7.42
C ILE A 111 14.01 -10.07 -7.87
N HIS A 112 13.80 -10.36 -9.16
CA HIS A 112 13.94 -11.72 -9.68
C HIS A 112 15.34 -11.96 -10.24
N SER A 113 15.91 -10.94 -10.90
CA SER A 113 17.27 -10.99 -11.43
C SER A 113 17.88 -9.60 -11.50
N MET A 114 19.21 -9.57 -11.51
CA MET A 114 19.99 -8.35 -11.60
C MET A 114 21.15 -8.57 -12.58
N HIS A 115 21.24 -7.72 -13.59
CA HIS A 115 22.22 -7.80 -14.67
C HIS A 115 22.97 -6.48 -14.83
N TYR A 116 24.21 -6.53 -15.30
CA TYR A 116 25.04 -5.35 -15.49
C TYR A 116 25.43 -5.17 -16.96
N GLY A 117 25.30 -3.95 -17.47
CA GLY A 117 25.67 -3.62 -18.85
C GLY A 117 26.55 -2.37 -18.93
N SER A 118 27.20 -2.21 -20.08
CA SER A 118 28.08 -1.07 -20.38
C SER A 118 27.36 0.06 -21.14
N THR A 119 26.32 -0.27 -21.91
CA THR A 119 25.58 0.64 -22.78
C THR A 119 24.08 0.34 -22.72
N ILE A 120 23.27 1.34 -23.10
CA ILE A 120 21.83 1.22 -23.35
C ILE A 120 21.47 2.01 -24.60
N LYS A 121 20.47 1.58 -25.35
CA LYS A 121 19.90 2.42 -26.41
C LYS A 121 19.02 3.51 -25.80
N LYS A 122 19.31 4.76 -26.15
CA LYS A 122 18.53 5.92 -25.71
C LYS A 122 17.34 6.13 -26.64
N GLY A 123 16.31 6.79 -26.11
CA GLY A 123 15.15 7.22 -26.87
C GLY A 123 13.86 6.62 -26.34
N THR A 124 12.77 7.31 -26.65
CA THR A 124 11.41 6.82 -26.44
C THR A 124 11.09 5.72 -27.44
N PHE A 125 10.03 4.97 -27.16
CA PHE A 125 9.45 4.06 -28.14
C PHE A 125 8.80 4.80 -29.31
N GLU A 126 8.63 4.07 -30.40
CA GLU A 126 7.60 4.39 -31.40
C GLU A 126 6.26 4.06 -30.75
N THR A 127 5.48 5.09 -30.43
CA THR A 127 4.11 4.91 -29.95
C THR A 127 3.31 4.17 -31.01
N GLN A 128 2.70 3.04 -30.65
CA GLN A 128 1.71 2.36 -31.50
C GLN A 128 0.44 3.22 -31.58
N GLY A 129 0.50 4.31 -32.36
CA GLY A 129 -0.60 5.25 -32.54
C GLY A 129 -0.92 6.13 -31.34
N HIS A 130 -1.49 7.30 -31.61
CA HIS A 130 -2.24 8.06 -30.62
C HIS A 130 -3.61 7.41 -30.49
N THR A 131 -3.83 6.70 -29.40
CA THR A 131 -5.17 6.28 -28.99
C THR A 131 -5.91 7.50 -28.46
N THR A 132 -7.14 7.73 -28.93
CA THR A 132 -7.98 8.86 -28.47
C THR A 132 -8.61 8.60 -27.11
N SER A 133 -8.78 7.31 -26.75
CA SER A 133 -9.25 6.92 -25.43
C SER A 133 -8.80 5.53 -25.02
N MET A 134 -8.83 5.26 -23.71
CA MET A 134 -8.56 3.96 -23.11
C MET A 134 -9.49 3.72 -21.92
N MET A 135 -10.03 2.50 -21.81
CA MET A 135 -10.75 2.04 -20.63
C MET A 135 -9.78 1.38 -19.64
N ILE A 136 -9.64 1.96 -18.45
CA ILE A 136 -8.79 1.43 -17.40
C ILE A 136 -9.56 1.35 -16.09
N ARG A 137 -9.25 0.39 -15.23
CA ARG A 137 -9.84 0.35 -13.89
C ARG A 137 -9.34 1.52 -13.04
N GLN A 138 -10.27 2.20 -12.37
CA GLN A 138 -9.98 3.39 -11.56
C GLN A 138 -8.98 3.10 -10.43
N ASP A 139 -9.13 1.99 -9.71
CA ASP A 139 -8.21 1.63 -8.63
C ASP A 139 -6.79 1.34 -9.15
N TYR A 140 -6.66 0.75 -10.34
CA TYR A 140 -5.37 0.58 -11.00
C TYR A 140 -4.75 1.91 -11.39
N LEU A 141 -5.52 2.79 -12.04
CA LEU A 141 -5.09 4.14 -12.43
C LEU A 141 -4.60 4.95 -11.23
N ASN A 142 -5.35 4.93 -10.13
CA ASN A 142 -5.02 5.64 -8.88
C ASN A 142 -3.78 5.10 -8.17
N SER A 143 -3.33 3.90 -8.55
CA SER A 143 -2.17 3.22 -7.98
C SER A 143 -0.96 3.18 -8.92
N MET A 144 -1.04 3.84 -10.08
CA MET A 144 0.08 3.95 -11.00
C MET A 144 1.16 4.86 -10.42
N ILE A 145 2.41 4.42 -10.50
CA ILE A 145 3.56 5.14 -9.95
C ILE A 145 3.80 6.41 -10.76
N THR A 146 3.86 7.52 -10.04
CA THR A 146 4.29 8.82 -10.54
C THR A 146 5.74 9.11 -10.14
N TRP A 147 6.32 10.16 -10.73
CA TRP A 147 7.65 10.63 -10.34
C TRP A 147 7.69 11.23 -8.94
N ASP A 148 6.58 11.72 -8.43
CA ASP A 148 6.50 12.24 -7.06
C ASP A 148 6.41 11.11 -6.02
N ASP A 149 5.84 9.97 -6.39
CA ASP A 149 5.87 8.75 -5.57
C ASP A 149 7.29 8.21 -5.42
N VAL A 150 8.08 8.22 -6.50
CA VAL A 150 9.50 7.83 -6.49
C VAL A 150 10.32 8.75 -5.57
N LYS A 151 10.14 10.07 -5.67
CA LYS A 151 10.82 11.03 -4.78
C LYS A 151 10.40 10.84 -3.32
N SER A 152 9.12 10.59 -3.08
CA SER A 152 8.59 10.35 -1.75
C SER A 152 9.14 9.05 -1.15
N ALA A 153 9.22 7.98 -1.95
CA ALA A 153 9.79 6.70 -1.56
C ALA A 153 11.27 6.84 -1.19
N GLU A 154 12.05 7.55 -2.00
CA GLU A 154 13.45 7.87 -1.71
C GLU A 154 13.59 8.61 -0.37
N ARG A 155 12.77 9.64 -0.15
CA ARG A 155 12.79 10.42 1.10
C ARG A 155 12.44 9.57 2.32
N LEU A 156 11.45 8.69 2.23
CA LEU A 156 11.07 7.79 3.32
C LEU A 156 12.15 6.74 3.57
N SER A 157 12.74 6.21 2.51
CA SER A 157 13.83 5.23 2.59
C SER A 157 15.06 5.80 3.28
N GLN A 158 15.46 7.04 2.98
CA GLN A 158 16.57 7.71 3.68
C GLN A 158 16.29 7.91 5.17
N LYS A 159 15.03 8.20 5.52
CA LYS A 159 14.59 8.39 6.91
C LYS A 159 14.34 7.09 7.66
N GLN A 160 14.45 5.94 7.00
CA GLN A 160 14.12 4.63 7.55
C GLN A 160 12.73 4.62 8.19
N PHE A 161 11.76 5.24 7.51
CA PHE A 161 10.40 5.35 8.01
C PHE A 161 9.77 3.96 8.19
N ILE A 162 9.20 3.69 9.36
CA ILE A 162 8.52 2.42 9.61
C ILE A 162 7.13 2.50 8.98
N ILE A 163 6.94 1.75 7.89
CA ILE A 163 5.63 1.65 7.23
C ILE A 163 4.62 1.01 8.19
N PRO A 164 3.43 1.60 8.41
CA PRO A 164 2.42 1.00 9.26
C PRO A 164 1.92 -0.32 8.68
N VAL A 165 2.06 -1.40 9.46
CA VAL A 165 1.73 -2.77 9.04
C VAL A 165 0.28 -2.91 8.55
N HIS A 166 -0.67 -2.24 9.21
CA HIS A 166 -2.08 -2.29 8.84
C HIS A 166 -2.36 -1.76 7.43
N GLU A 167 -1.53 -0.86 6.93
CA GLU A 167 -1.63 -0.34 5.57
C GLU A 167 -1.07 -1.31 4.54
N GLU A 168 0.05 -1.97 4.85
CA GLU A 168 0.60 -3.03 4.00
C GLU A 168 -0.39 -4.16 3.81
N ILE A 169 -1.03 -4.58 4.92
CA ILE A 169 -2.06 -5.62 4.92
C ILE A 169 -3.30 -5.18 4.14
N LEU A 170 -3.69 -3.90 4.19
CA LEU A 170 -4.80 -3.40 3.39
C LEU A 170 -4.48 -3.44 1.89
N LEU A 171 -3.25 -3.06 1.50
CA LEU A 171 -2.79 -3.20 0.12
C LEU A 171 -2.75 -4.67 -0.32
N ASP A 172 -2.34 -5.59 0.56
CA ASP A 172 -2.40 -7.04 0.31
C ASP A 172 -3.85 -7.50 0.10
N ALA A 173 -4.79 -7.04 0.92
CA ALA A 173 -6.21 -7.36 0.78
C ALA A 173 -6.79 -6.89 -0.59
N ILE A 174 -6.39 -5.70 -1.05
CA ILE A 174 -6.79 -5.16 -2.36
C ILE A 174 -6.18 -6.00 -3.49
N ASN A 175 -4.91 -6.39 -3.36
CA ASN A 175 -4.23 -7.24 -4.33
C ASN A 175 -4.90 -8.62 -4.45
N ASP A 176 -5.16 -9.27 -3.31
CA ASP A 176 -5.78 -10.59 -3.27
C ASP A 176 -7.21 -10.57 -3.82
N ARG A 177 -7.97 -9.51 -3.56
CA ARG A 177 -9.27 -9.30 -4.20
C ARG A 177 -9.14 -9.31 -5.72
N ASN A 178 -8.11 -8.65 -6.26
CA ASN A 178 -7.86 -8.58 -7.70
C ASN A 178 -7.33 -9.89 -8.30
N LYS A 179 -6.60 -10.69 -7.52
CA LYS A 179 -6.16 -12.04 -7.88
C LYS A 179 -7.23 -13.12 -7.72
N GLN A 180 -8.46 -12.74 -7.33
CA GLN A 180 -9.56 -13.66 -7.03
C GLN A 180 -9.31 -14.56 -5.81
N GLU A 181 -8.35 -14.20 -4.96
CA GLU A 181 -8.05 -14.84 -3.68
C GLU A 181 -9.02 -14.34 -2.60
N HIS A 182 -10.33 -14.56 -2.80
CA HIS A 182 -11.41 -13.94 -2.02
C HIS A 182 -11.29 -14.16 -0.52
N ARG A 183 -10.89 -15.37 -0.12
CA ARG A 183 -10.68 -15.73 1.29
C ARG A 183 -9.60 -14.87 1.94
N LYS A 184 -8.46 -14.68 1.27
CA LYS A 184 -7.35 -13.88 1.78
C LYS A 184 -7.72 -12.40 1.83
N ALA A 185 -8.39 -11.89 0.79
CA ALA A 185 -8.89 -10.52 0.77
C ALA A 185 -9.79 -10.19 1.97
N ILE A 186 -10.73 -11.09 2.31
CA ILE A 186 -11.60 -10.94 3.49
C ILE A 186 -10.79 -10.98 4.79
N LEU A 187 -9.88 -11.96 4.92
CA LEU A 187 -9.03 -12.13 6.09
C LEU A 187 -8.15 -10.91 6.34
N TYR A 188 -7.41 -10.47 5.33
CA TYR A 188 -6.52 -9.31 5.42
C TYR A 188 -7.27 -8.01 5.62
N SER A 189 -8.47 -7.84 5.04
CA SER A 189 -9.32 -6.67 5.33
C SER A 189 -9.64 -6.56 6.83
N ALA A 190 -10.01 -7.68 7.46
CA ALA A 190 -10.32 -7.70 8.90
C ALA A 190 -9.08 -7.44 9.77
N ILE A 191 -7.95 -8.07 9.44
CA ILE A 191 -6.68 -7.90 10.18
C ILE A 191 -6.17 -6.46 10.06
N ALA A 192 -6.30 -5.84 8.89
CA ALA A 192 -5.95 -4.43 8.68
C ALA A 192 -6.76 -3.51 9.60
N ILE A 193 -8.08 -3.72 9.72
CA ILE A 193 -8.93 -2.94 10.63
C ILE A 193 -8.51 -3.12 12.08
N GLU A 194 -8.36 -4.37 12.53
CA GLU A 194 -7.98 -4.68 13.92
C GLU A 194 -6.63 -4.06 14.29
N SER A 195 -5.63 -4.22 13.41
CA SER A 195 -4.28 -3.68 13.61
C SER A 195 -4.25 -2.15 13.57
N MET A 196 -5.06 -1.54 12.68
CA MET A 196 -5.18 -0.09 12.56
C MET A 196 -5.81 0.49 13.83
N LEU A 197 -6.97 -0.03 14.26
CA LEU A 197 -7.70 0.48 15.41
C LEU A 197 -6.87 0.37 16.69
N ALA A 198 -6.24 -0.79 16.93
CA ALA A 198 -5.37 -0.98 18.09
C ALA A 198 -4.26 0.08 18.12
N LYS A 199 -3.51 0.23 17.01
CA LYS A 199 -2.43 1.21 16.92
C LYS A 199 -2.91 2.65 17.09
N SER A 200 -4.01 3.03 16.42
CA SER A 200 -4.56 4.38 16.49
C SER A 200 -5.03 4.74 17.89
N PHE A 201 -5.65 3.82 18.63
CA PHE A 201 -6.07 4.09 20.01
C PHE A 201 -4.90 4.17 20.98
N ASP A 202 -3.85 3.36 20.78
CA ASP A 202 -2.60 3.51 21.52
C ASP A 202 -1.99 4.90 21.27
N ASP A 203 -1.90 5.34 20.01
CA ASP A 203 -1.41 6.67 19.65
C ASP A 203 -2.25 7.81 20.27
N PHE A 204 -3.58 7.68 20.23
CA PHE A 204 -4.46 8.67 20.86
C PHE A 204 -4.27 8.71 22.38
N TYR A 205 -4.13 7.56 23.01
CA TYR A 205 -3.89 7.47 24.45
C TYR A 205 -2.55 8.09 24.85
N GLU A 206 -1.47 7.80 24.12
CA GLU A 206 -0.14 8.42 24.34
C GLU A 206 -0.18 9.94 24.14
N GLN A 207 -0.90 10.42 23.13
CA GLN A 207 -1.12 11.85 22.92
C GLN A 207 -1.92 12.50 24.06
N LEU A 208 -2.88 11.79 24.63
CA LEU A 208 -3.66 12.29 25.76
C LEU A 208 -2.80 12.40 27.01
N ILE A 209 -2.01 11.37 27.36
CA ILE A 209 -1.11 11.40 28.52
C ILE A 209 -0.08 12.51 28.37
N SER A 210 0.56 12.63 27.20
CA SER A 210 1.61 13.64 26.96
C SER A 210 1.10 15.08 27.01
N LYS A 211 -0.17 15.32 26.66
CA LYS A 211 -0.81 16.64 26.71
C LYS A 211 -1.43 16.97 28.08
N SER A 212 -1.75 15.97 28.90
CA SER A 212 -2.48 16.20 30.14
C SER A 212 -1.57 16.59 31.32
N LYS A 213 -1.59 17.90 31.64
CA LYS A 213 -1.86 18.31 33.02
C LYS A 213 -3.34 18.02 33.30
N HIS A 214 -3.62 16.97 34.07
CA HIS A 214 -4.91 16.57 34.67
C HIS A 214 -6.19 17.20 34.10
N THR A 215 -6.72 16.68 32.99
CA THR A 215 -8.11 16.95 32.62
C THR A 215 -9.03 16.01 33.42
N LYS A 216 -10.10 16.54 34.03
CA LYS A 216 -11.05 15.78 34.89
C LYS A 216 -11.72 14.57 34.21
N LYS A 217 -11.63 14.47 32.88
CA LYS A 217 -12.23 13.39 32.07
C LYS A 217 -11.49 12.06 32.25
N TYR A 218 -10.17 12.08 32.48
CA TYR A 218 -9.34 10.88 32.55
C TYR A 218 -8.86 10.65 34.00
N ARG A 219 -8.99 9.40 34.47
CA ARG A 219 -8.64 9.01 35.85
C ARG A 219 -7.20 8.51 35.90
N PHE A 220 -6.27 9.42 35.65
CA PHE A 220 -4.84 9.12 35.76
C PHE A 220 -4.47 8.94 37.23
N LEU A 221 -4.01 7.73 37.58
CA LEU A 221 -3.39 7.43 38.86
C LEU A 221 -1.88 7.47 38.66
N GLU A 222 -1.21 8.40 39.31
CA GLU A 222 0.25 8.45 39.34
C GLU A 222 0.74 7.50 40.43
N GLN A 223 1.39 6.40 40.05
CA GLN A 223 1.96 5.44 40.99
C GLN A 223 3.44 5.25 40.63
N SER A 224 4.34 5.75 41.49
CA SER A 224 5.80 5.57 41.36
C SER A 224 6.36 6.05 40.01
N GLY A 225 5.90 7.20 39.50
CA GLY A 225 6.34 7.77 38.22
C GLY A 225 5.69 7.17 36.97
N ASN A 226 4.81 6.17 37.13
CA ASN A 226 3.99 5.64 36.05
C ASN A 226 2.56 6.17 36.15
N ILE A 227 2.13 6.91 35.13
CA ILE A 227 0.72 7.28 34.95
C ILE A 227 -0.04 6.04 34.49
N LYS A 228 -0.98 5.56 35.32
CA LYS A 228 -1.86 4.44 34.97
C LYS A 228 -3.29 4.94 34.82
N ASP A 229 -3.92 4.57 33.71
CA ASP A 229 -5.36 4.71 33.52
C ASP A 229 -6.01 3.33 33.69
N PRO A 230 -6.63 3.04 34.85
CA PRO A 230 -7.22 1.73 35.11
C PRO A 230 -8.41 1.44 34.20
N ILE A 231 -9.10 2.47 33.70
CA ILE A 231 -10.25 2.28 32.80
C ILE A 231 -9.73 1.87 31.42
N PHE A 232 -8.78 2.63 30.87
CA PHE A 232 -8.18 2.29 29.58
C PHE A 232 -7.57 0.88 29.61
N LYS A 233 -6.84 0.55 30.68
CA LYS A 233 -6.29 -0.80 30.86
C LYS A 233 -7.36 -1.90 30.87
N VAL A 234 -8.47 -1.72 31.59
CA VAL A 234 -9.56 -2.71 31.59
C VAL A 234 -10.23 -2.83 30.22
N LEU A 235 -10.29 -1.74 29.45
CA LEU A 235 -10.82 -1.75 28.10
C LEU A 235 -9.91 -2.50 27.13
N THR A 236 -8.58 -2.38 27.26
CA THR A 236 -7.60 -3.01 26.36
C THR A 236 -7.20 -4.43 26.77
N ASP A 237 -7.27 -4.79 28.06
CA ASP A 237 -6.92 -6.12 28.58
C ASP A 237 -7.86 -7.23 28.08
N ARG A 238 -9.04 -6.89 27.53
CA ARG A 238 -10.01 -7.87 27.00
C ARG A 238 -9.97 -7.93 25.47
N THR A 239 -9.89 -9.13 24.91
CA THR A 239 -9.81 -9.39 23.46
C THR A 239 -11.16 -9.32 22.74
N ASP A 240 -12.03 -8.37 23.09
CA ASP A 240 -13.32 -8.19 22.40
C ASP A 240 -13.22 -7.08 21.34
N PHE A 241 -13.26 -7.49 20.07
CA PHE A 241 -13.20 -6.58 18.93
C PHE A 241 -14.28 -5.51 18.93
N LYS A 242 -15.45 -5.76 19.54
CA LYS A 242 -16.52 -4.73 19.66
C LYS A 242 -16.06 -3.50 20.43
N LYS A 243 -15.13 -3.69 21.38
CA LYS A 243 -14.57 -2.58 22.17
C LYS A 243 -13.77 -1.61 21.32
N LEU A 244 -13.05 -2.11 20.31
CA LEU A 244 -12.31 -1.27 19.37
C LEU A 244 -13.24 -0.39 18.53
N LEU A 245 -14.50 -0.79 18.32
CA LEU A 245 -15.45 -0.01 17.53
C LEU A 245 -16.32 0.92 18.37
N HIS A 246 -16.46 0.64 19.68
CA HIS A 246 -17.39 1.36 20.54
C HIS A 246 -16.76 1.88 21.84
N GLU A 247 -16.46 1.00 22.79
CA GLU A 247 -16.07 1.39 24.16
C GLU A 247 -14.77 2.22 24.19
N ILE A 248 -13.72 1.75 23.50
CA ILE A 248 -12.42 2.43 23.46
C ILE A 248 -12.50 3.80 22.77
N PRO A 249 -13.05 3.92 21.54
CA PRO A 249 -13.17 5.23 20.90
C PRO A 249 -14.13 6.17 21.65
N LEU A 250 -15.21 5.66 22.26
CA LEU A 250 -16.08 6.49 23.10
C LEU A 250 -15.31 7.08 24.29
N TYR A 251 -14.48 6.26 24.93
CA TYR A 251 -13.62 6.69 26.04
C TYR A 251 -12.61 7.77 25.60
N LEU A 252 -11.80 7.47 24.58
CA LEU A 252 -10.70 8.32 24.14
C LEU A 252 -11.17 9.56 23.37
N MET A 253 -12.11 9.38 22.44
CA MET A 253 -12.50 10.39 21.46
C MET A 253 -13.87 11.02 21.76
N GLY A 254 -14.66 10.43 22.66
CA GLY A 254 -16.04 10.89 22.94
C GLY A 254 -17.05 10.58 21.82
N LYS A 255 -16.66 9.75 20.84
CA LYS A 255 -17.51 9.29 19.75
C LYS A 255 -17.15 7.85 19.41
N SER A 256 -18.12 7.07 18.96
CA SER A 256 -17.89 5.68 18.52
C SER A 256 -18.36 5.42 17.10
N LEU A 257 -17.89 4.33 16.49
CA LEU A 257 -18.38 3.91 15.17
C LEU A 257 -19.86 3.51 15.24
N LEU A 258 -20.28 2.87 16.34
CA LEU A 258 -21.68 2.49 16.56
C LEU A 258 -22.63 3.70 16.52
N GLU A 259 -22.27 4.81 17.17
CA GLU A 259 -23.10 6.01 17.21
C GLU A 259 -23.04 6.84 15.93
N SER A 260 -21.88 6.85 15.27
CA SER A 260 -21.66 7.71 14.08
C SER A 260 -22.08 7.06 12.76
N ASP A 261 -21.97 5.74 12.64
CA ASP A 261 -22.41 4.97 11.47
C ASP A 261 -22.74 3.51 11.88
N GLU A 262 -23.97 3.32 12.37
CA GLU A 262 -24.48 2.01 12.82
C GLU A 262 -24.38 0.93 11.73
N ARG A 263 -24.56 1.31 10.46
CA ARG A 263 -24.46 0.38 9.33
C ARG A 263 -23.03 -0.10 9.14
N LEU A 264 -22.06 0.81 9.16
CA LEU A 264 -20.65 0.47 9.08
C LEU A 264 -20.19 -0.34 10.29
N TYR A 265 -20.68 -0.04 11.49
CA TYR A 265 -20.46 -0.87 12.68
C TYR A 265 -20.93 -2.31 12.44
N ALA A 266 -22.20 -2.50 12.04
CA ALA A 266 -22.77 -3.83 11.81
C ALA A 266 -22.01 -4.61 10.73
N ASP A 267 -21.65 -3.95 9.62
CA ASP A 267 -20.85 -4.52 8.55
C ASP A 267 -19.44 -4.93 9.03
N THR A 268 -18.82 -4.13 9.91
CA THR A 268 -17.49 -4.43 10.46
C THR A 268 -17.54 -5.62 11.43
N ILE A 269 -18.58 -5.73 12.26
CA ILE A 269 -18.82 -6.91 13.10
C ILE A 269 -19.03 -8.16 12.25
N LYS A 270 -19.78 -8.04 11.16
CA LYS A 270 -19.99 -9.14 10.20
C LYS A 270 -18.68 -9.58 9.54
N LEU A 271 -17.84 -8.63 9.13
CA LEU A 271 -16.50 -8.91 8.60
C LEU A 271 -15.62 -9.65 9.62
N TYR A 272 -15.55 -9.16 10.87
CA TYR A 272 -14.75 -9.80 11.92
C TYR A 272 -15.25 -11.21 12.27
N THR A 273 -16.56 -11.40 12.33
CA THR A 273 -17.18 -12.72 12.53
C THR A 273 -16.80 -13.68 11.40
N THR A 274 -16.79 -13.18 10.15
CA THR A 274 -16.36 -13.96 8.98
C THR A 274 -14.91 -14.38 9.09
N ARG A 275 -14.02 -13.45 9.48
CA ARG A 275 -12.60 -13.73 9.74
C ARG A 275 -12.43 -14.84 10.76
N ASN A 276 -13.13 -14.81 11.89
CA ASN A 276 -13.02 -15.85 12.90
C ASN A 276 -13.46 -17.22 12.37
N LYS A 277 -14.54 -17.29 11.58
CA LYS A 277 -14.94 -18.55 10.93
C LYS A 277 -13.90 -19.04 9.91
N ILE A 278 -13.31 -18.14 9.13
CA ILE A 278 -12.25 -18.48 8.17
C ILE A 278 -11.02 -19.07 8.88
N VAL A 279 -10.62 -18.50 10.01
CA VAL A 279 -9.48 -18.96 10.80
C VAL A 279 -9.77 -20.32 11.46
N HIS A 280 -10.95 -20.50 12.04
CA HIS A 280 -11.26 -21.73 12.79
C HIS A 280 -11.69 -22.91 11.91
N TRP A 281 -12.40 -22.68 10.80
CA TRP A 281 -13.08 -23.76 10.08
C TRP A 281 -12.69 -23.88 8.60
N GLY A 282 -11.77 -23.07 8.10
CA GLY A 282 -11.36 -23.12 6.69
C GLY A 282 -12.37 -22.47 5.75
N ALA A 283 -13.65 -22.88 5.84
CA ALA A 283 -14.82 -22.27 5.22
C ALA A 283 -16.08 -22.64 6.03
N PRO A 284 -17.09 -21.76 6.16
CA PRO A 284 -18.34 -22.12 6.84
C PRO A 284 -19.08 -23.21 6.04
N VAL A 285 -19.29 -24.40 6.65
CA VAL A 285 -20.02 -25.53 6.06
C VAL A 285 -21.49 -25.19 5.75
N ASN A 286 -22.04 -24.17 6.41
CA ASN A 286 -23.32 -23.53 6.09
C ASN A 286 -23.28 -22.06 6.55
N PRO A 287 -22.95 -21.09 5.67
CA PRO A 287 -22.92 -19.69 6.05
C PRO A 287 -24.35 -19.18 6.27
N ASN A 288 -24.70 -18.86 7.52
CA ASN A 288 -25.78 -17.91 7.76
C ASN A 288 -25.34 -16.55 7.21
N LEU A 289 -25.78 -16.23 6.00
CA LEU A 289 -25.38 -15.03 5.23
C LEU A 289 -25.80 -13.72 5.90
N ASP A 290 -26.69 -13.74 6.90
CA ASP A 290 -27.00 -12.54 7.69
C ASP A 290 -25.83 -12.20 8.62
N LYS A 291 -25.13 -13.22 9.14
CA LYS A 291 -24.09 -13.09 10.17
C LYS A 291 -22.65 -13.11 9.63
N VAL A 292 -22.44 -13.55 8.39
CA VAL A 292 -21.11 -13.57 7.76
C VAL A 292 -21.15 -13.08 6.31
N LEU A 293 -20.01 -12.58 5.83
CA LEU A 293 -19.80 -12.32 4.41
C LEU A 293 -19.61 -13.65 3.68
N GLU A 294 -20.11 -13.69 2.45
CA GLU A 294 -19.86 -14.78 1.51
C GLU A 294 -18.39 -14.79 1.08
N ILE A 295 -17.77 -15.97 0.92
CA ILE A 295 -16.43 -16.10 0.34
C ILE A 295 -16.55 -16.09 -1.19
N SER A 296 -16.87 -14.92 -1.74
CA SER A 296 -17.06 -14.68 -3.17
C SER A 296 -16.42 -13.36 -3.59
N GLN A 297 -16.43 -13.06 -4.90
CA GLN A 297 -16.01 -11.76 -5.40
C GLN A 297 -16.80 -10.61 -4.75
N SER A 298 -18.11 -10.77 -4.57
CA SER A 298 -18.97 -9.77 -3.91
C SER A 298 -18.54 -9.55 -2.45
N GLY A 299 -18.30 -10.65 -1.71
CA GLY A 299 -17.84 -10.58 -0.32
C GLY A 299 -16.46 -9.93 -0.18
N ALA A 300 -15.51 -10.24 -1.07
CA ALA A 300 -14.17 -9.63 -1.09
C ALA A 300 -14.20 -8.13 -1.45
N VAL A 301 -15.07 -7.73 -2.39
CA VAL A 301 -15.28 -6.31 -2.69
C VAL A 301 -15.89 -5.60 -1.48
N LYS A 302 -16.88 -6.23 -0.81
CA LYS A 302 -17.50 -5.67 0.39
C LYS A 302 -16.51 -5.56 1.55
N SER A 303 -15.66 -6.56 1.79
CA SER A 303 -14.67 -6.52 2.88
C SER A 303 -13.67 -5.38 2.73
N VAL A 304 -13.11 -5.20 1.52
CA VAL A 304 -12.17 -4.09 1.24
C VAL A 304 -12.86 -2.74 1.40
N LYS A 305 -14.11 -2.60 0.92
CA LYS A 305 -14.89 -1.37 1.10
C LYS A 305 -15.14 -1.05 2.58
N ILE A 306 -15.46 -2.05 3.40
CA ILE A 306 -15.62 -1.89 4.85
C ILE A 306 -14.31 -1.41 5.46
N ALA A 307 -13.19 -2.07 5.16
CA ALA A 307 -11.88 -1.69 5.69
C ALA A 307 -11.51 -0.24 5.37
N ILE A 308 -11.63 0.18 4.11
CA ILE A 308 -11.33 1.57 3.72
C ILE A 308 -12.25 2.56 4.45
N LYS A 309 -13.55 2.26 4.59
CA LYS A 309 -14.48 3.15 5.31
C LYS A 309 -14.12 3.28 6.80
N VAL A 310 -13.67 2.20 7.44
CA VAL A 310 -13.23 2.26 8.84
C VAL A 310 -11.92 3.04 8.99
N PHE A 311 -11.00 2.93 8.02
CA PHE A 311 -9.81 3.78 7.95
C PHE A 311 -10.18 5.26 7.82
N GLU A 312 -11.11 5.62 6.94
CA GLU A 312 -11.57 7.00 6.79
C GLU A 312 -12.22 7.53 8.06
N TRP A 313 -13.00 6.70 8.77
CA TRP A 313 -13.65 7.08 10.02
C TRP A 313 -12.65 7.49 11.11
N ILE A 314 -11.47 6.85 11.17
CA ILE A 314 -10.40 7.25 12.10
C ILE A 314 -9.56 8.43 11.57
N GLY A 315 -9.78 8.86 10.33
CA GLY A 315 -9.07 9.98 9.68
C GLY A 315 -7.96 9.57 8.71
N ILE A 316 -7.93 8.33 8.23
CA ILE A 316 -6.97 7.84 7.22
C ILE A 316 -7.68 7.70 5.87
N ASP A 317 -7.57 8.72 5.02
CA ASP A 317 -8.31 8.85 3.75
C ASP A 317 -7.51 8.49 2.48
N LYS A 318 -6.21 8.20 2.61
CA LYS A 318 -5.34 7.90 1.45
C LYS A 318 -5.78 6.73 0.57
N PHE A 319 -6.61 5.82 1.09
CA PHE A 319 -7.16 4.68 0.34
C PHE A 319 -8.58 4.91 -0.21
N SER A 320 -9.19 6.07 0.01
CA SER A 320 -10.58 6.38 -0.40
C SER A 320 -10.84 6.08 -1.88
N ASN A 321 -9.85 6.39 -2.71
CA ASN A 321 -9.89 6.23 -4.16
C ASN A 321 -9.76 4.77 -4.64
N MET A 322 -9.63 3.80 -3.72
CA MET A 322 -9.48 2.36 -4.01
C MET A 322 -10.74 1.53 -3.73
N LYS A 323 -11.82 2.19 -3.27
CA LYS A 323 -13.12 1.54 -3.01
C LYS A 323 -13.80 1.01 -4.26
N GLN A 324 -13.52 1.61 -5.40
CA GLN A 324 -14.22 1.36 -6.66
C GLN A 324 -13.30 0.63 -7.64
N SER A 325 -13.84 -0.41 -8.28
CA SER A 325 -13.18 -1.16 -9.34
C SER A 325 -13.85 -0.92 -10.69
N ASN A 326 -14.51 0.23 -10.84
CA ASN A 326 -15.17 0.63 -12.08
C ASN A 326 -14.11 0.95 -13.15
N PHE A 327 -14.45 0.67 -14.41
CA PHE A 327 -13.66 1.15 -15.52
C PHE A 327 -13.99 2.62 -15.78
N VAL A 328 -12.96 3.41 -16.04
CA VAL A 328 -13.05 4.79 -16.47
C VAL A 328 -12.41 4.96 -17.83
N GLU A 329 -13.02 5.81 -18.64
CA GLU A 329 -12.49 6.19 -19.93
C GLU A 329 -11.56 7.40 -19.74
N ILE A 330 -10.29 7.25 -20.12
CA ILE A 330 -9.37 8.37 -20.24
C ILE A 330 -9.41 8.84 -21.69
N LYS A 331 -9.59 10.15 -21.93
CA LYS A 331 -9.64 10.77 -23.27
C LYS A 331 -8.58 11.87 -23.41
N ASN A 332 -8.09 12.06 -24.63
CA ASN A 332 -7.33 13.26 -25.03
C ASN A 332 -8.17 14.54 -24.91
#